data_AF-A0A1T5EA19-F1
#
_entry.id   AF-A0A1T5EA19-F1
#
_cell.length_a   1.000
_cell.length_b   1.000
_cell.length_c   1.000
_cell.angle_alpha   90.00
_cell.angle_beta   90.00
_cell.angle_gamma   90.00
#
_symmetry.space_group_name_H-M   'P 1'
#
loop_
_entity.id
_entity.type
_entity.pdbx_description
1 polymer ?
#
loop_
_entity_poly.entity_id
_entity_poly.type
_entity_poly.pdbx_seq_one_letter_code
_entity_poly.pdbx_strand_id
1 'polypeptide(L)'
;MTAIILVWNPDEWNDWTYPAVLEEVAETGRHLASWDIGTSLGSAAGPAGAGNAVGADAAGVAAGAEAAGTDAWLVLQGRHGRGLIGHGIIVSERPAPRIQTPDSASAAGAGAQDDAQPGATRADAHPGAQAPSPLYIQVDFDALLPAGDQIPASVLAETVPGIDWGALHGPALAVDPAVEPLLRGLWGEFGPVPADPTQPVPGTVPAAAVTRVEVNKYEYSPDARRVCVAHHGTSCAACGFSFEIAYGEIGKDFIPVHHLVPASQLGSAYELDPITDLVPLCANCHAMAHHGVRTPRSVAELRRIMAAAGFLTGQSVTPEQLQAQQDARRILEQH
;
A
#
# COMPACT_ATOMS: atom_id res chain seq x y z
N MET A 1 -12.94 6.65 11.62
CA MET A 1 -13.06 6.04 10.29
C MET A 1 -11.66 6.00 9.73
N THR A 2 -11.16 4.80 9.44
CA THR A 2 -9.75 4.58 9.08
C THR A 2 -9.61 4.01 7.67
N ALA A 3 -10.70 3.50 7.09
CA ALA A 3 -10.76 3.09 5.70
C ALA A 3 -12.14 3.33 5.06
N ILE A 4 -12.14 3.42 3.73
CA ILE A 4 -13.31 3.57 2.86
C ILE A 4 -13.12 2.65 1.64
N ILE A 5 -14.22 2.09 1.14
CA ILE A 5 -14.25 1.36 -0.13
C ILE A 5 -14.83 2.26 -1.20
N LEU A 6 -14.11 2.39 -2.31
CA LEU A 6 -14.48 3.11 -3.52
C LEU A 6 -14.92 2.10 -4.56
N VAL A 7 -16.08 2.31 -5.20
CA VAL A 7 -16.56 1.42 -6.25
C VAL A 7 -16.35 2.07 -7.61
N TRP A 8 -15.69 1.35 -8.51
CA TRP A 8 -15.41 1.79 -9.86
C TRP A 8 -16.00 0.84 -10.89
N ASN A 9 -16.76 1.39 -11.83
CA ASN A 9 -17.31 0.64 -12.94
C ASN A 9 -16.91 1.28 -14.27
N PRO A 10 -15.90 0.75 -14.99
CA PRO A 10 -15.45 1.30 -16.27
C PRO A 10 -16.52 1.25 -17.36
N ASP A 11 -17.56 0.43 -17.23
CA ASP A 11 -18.65 0.35 -18.21
C ASP A 11 -19.68 1.49 -18.02
N GLU A 12 -19.73 2.11 -16.83
CA GLU A 12 -20.64 3.21 -16.50
C GLU A 12 -19.91 4.56 -16.40
N TRP A 13 -18.66 4.55 -15.95
CA TRP A 13 -17.84 5.74 -15.77
C TRP A 13 -16.36 5.45 -16.09
N ASN A 14 -15.83 6.13 -17.11
CA ASN A 14 -14.48 5.87 -17.62
C ASN A 14 -13.66 7.15 -17.82
N ASP A 15 -13.41 7.89 -16.73
CA ASP A 15 -12.44 9.00 -16.73
C ASP A 15 -10.99 8.50 -16.73
N TRP A 16 -10.78 7.21 -16.46
CA TRP A 16 -9.48 6.56 -16.44
C TRP A 16 -9.23 5.78 -17.73
N THR A 17 -8.12 6.07 -18.40
CA THR A 17 -7.49 5.07 -19.28
C THR A 17 -6.69 4.11 -18.41
N TYR A 18 -7.36 3.11 -17.84
CA TYR A 18 -6.78 2.29 -16.77
C TYR A 18 -5.38 1.72 -17.04
N PRO A 19 -5.04 1.22 -18.24
CA PRO A 19 -3.67 0.81 -18.54
C PRO A 19 -2.63 1.93 -18.36
N ALA A 20 -2.94 3.17 -18.75
CA ALA A 20 -2.04 4.31 -18.56
C ALA A 20 -1.91 4.70 -17.08
N VAL A 21 -2.98 4.54 -16.30
CA VAL A 21 -2.95 4.75 -14.84
C VAL A 21 -2.04 3.71 -14.18
N LEU A 22 -2.09 2.45 -14.62
CA LEU A 22 -1.18 1.41 -14.14
C LEU A 22 0.28 1.73 -14.47
N GLU A 23 0.56 2.21 -15.68
CA GLU A 23 1.90 2.67 -16.08
C GLU A 23 2.37 3.84 -15.21
N GLU A 24 1.52 4.84 -14.97
CA GLU A 24 1.85 5.99 -14.11
C GLU A 24 2.18 5.57 -12.67
N VAL A 25 1.37 4.68 -12.07
CA VAL A 25 1.65 4.16 -10.72
C VAL A 25 2.95 3.34 -10.70
N ALA A 26 3.21 2.53 -11.73
CA ALA A 26 4.44 1.75 -11.82
C ALA A 26 5.69 2.63 -11.98
N GLU A 27 5.60 3.75 -12.70
CA GLU A 27 6.72 4.65 -12.96
C GLU A 27 6.97 5.65 -11.82
N THR A 28 5.90 6.19 -11.24
CA THR A 28 5.98 7.30 -10.29
C THR A 28 5.69 6.88 -8.84
N GLY A 29 5.18 5.66 -8.65
CA GLY A 29 4.73 5.12 -7.38
C GLY A 29 3.33 5.60 -6.97
N ARG A 30 2.63 6.40 -7.79
CA ARG A 30 1.34 6.95 -7.40
C ARG A 30 0.46 7.48 -8.55
N HIS A 31 -0.83 7.67 -8.31
CA HIS A 31 -1.77 8.36 -9.21
C HIS A 31 -2.84 9.12 -8.41
N LEU A 32 -2.91 10.44 -8.61
CA LEU A 32 -3.86 11.31 -7.92
C LEU A 32 -5.18 11.41 -8.68
N ALA A 33 -6.30 11.08 -8.03
CA ALA A 33 -7.63 11.15 -8.63
C ALA A 33 -8.69 11.80 -7.74
N SER A 34 -9.68 12.39 -8.40
CA SER A 34 -10.88 12.94 -7.76
C SER A 34 -12.00 11.90 -7.74
N TRP A 35 -12.49 11.53 -6.56
CA TRP A 35 -13.46 10.46 -6.40
C TRP A 35 -14.79 10.96 -5.85
N ASP A 36 -15.90 10.55 -6.46
CA ASP A 36 -17.26 10.88 -5.99
C ASP A 36 -17.58 10.06 -4.74
N ILE A 37 -18.15 10.65 -3.69
CA ILE A 37 -18.60 9.93 -2.49
C ILE A 37 -20.11 10.10 -2.25
N GLY A 38 -20.83 10.69 -3.21
CA GLY A 38 -22.25 10.98 -3.12
C GLY A 38 -22.58 12.13 -2.17
N THR A 39 -23.79 12.09 -1.60
CA THR A 39 -24.33 13.12 -0.70
C THR A 39 -24.37 12.70 0.78
N SER A 40 -24.13 11.41 1.06
CA SER A 40 -23.89 10.83 2.39
C SER A 40 -23.24 9.44 2.23
N LEU A 41 -22.22 9.12 3.05
CA LEU A 41 -21.59 7.80 3.04
C LEU A 41 -22.55 6.72 3.55
N GLY A 42 -22.67 5.61 2.84
CA GLY A 42 -23.32 4.41 3.35
C GLY A 42 -22.53 3.81 4.52
N SER A 43 -23.21 3.26 5.52
CA SER A 43 -22.60 2.52 6.63
C SER A 43 -23.00 1.05 6.54
N ALA A 44 -22.03 0.14 6.57
CA ALA A 44 -22.27 -1.29 6.69
C ALA A 44 -22.65 -1.63 8.15
N ALA A 45 -23.93 -1.57 8.50
CA ALA A 45 -24.42 -2.20 9.71
C ALA A 45 -24.61 -3.71 9.45
N GLY A 46 -24.03 -4.55 10.33
CA GLY A 46 -24.09 -6.02 10.23
C GLY A 46 -25.52 -6.59 10.17
N PRO A 47 -25.67 -7.90 9.90
CA PRO A 47 -26.95 -8.48 9.50
C PRO A 47 -28.02 -8.32 10.59
N ALA A 48 -29.11 -7.64 10.22
CA ALA A 48 -30.28 -7.43 11.06
C ALA A 48 -31.01 -8.76 11.33
N GLY A 49 -30.97 -9.22 12.58
CA GLY A 49 -31.93 -10.19 13.08
C GLY A 49 -33.34 -9.59 13.10
N ALA A 50 -34.32 -10.37 12.65
CA ALA A 50 -35.73 -9.97 12.57
C ALA A 50 -36.28 -9.51 13.94
N GLY A 51 -36.84 -8.30 13.99
CA GLY A 51 -37.58 -7.80 15.16
C GLY A 51 -38.04 -6.35 15.04
N ASN A 52 -39.36 -6.19 14.82
CA ASN A 52 -40.23 -5.01 14.92
C ASN A 52 -39.66 -3.58 15.07
N ALA A 53 -40.15 -2.71 14.18
CA ALA A 53 -40.02 -1.26 14.22
C ALA A 53 -40.65 -0.61 15.47
N VAL A 54 -39.94 0.35 16.06
CA VAL A 54 -40.52 1.53 16.70
C VAL A 54 -39.61 2.72 16.35
N GLY A 55 -40.22 3.79 15.84
CA GLY A 55 -39.52 4.95 15.31
C GLY A 55 -38.66 5.67 16.34
N ALA A 56 -37.46 6.02 15.90
CA ALA A 56 -36.65 7.10 16.43
C ALA A 56 -36.00 7.79 15.22
N ASP A 57 -36.48 9.00 14.94
CA ASP A 57 -35.68 10.15 14.51
C ASP A 57 -34.19 9.87 14.25
N ALA A 58 -33.90 9.36 13.05
CA ALA A 58 -32.57 9.39 12.46
C ALA A 58 -32.27 10.83 12.02
N ALA A 59 -31.99 11.70 12.99
CA ALA A 59 -31.10 12.83 12.76
C ALA A 59 -29.74 12.22 12.38
N GLY A 60 -29.59 11.94 11.09
CA GLY A 60 -28.42 11.30 10.51
C GLY A 60 -27.17 12.02 10.98
N VAL A 61 -26.37 11.30 11.76
CA VAL A 61 -25.03 11.70 12.13
C VAL A 61 -24.32 12.04 10.83
N ALA A 62 -24.03 13.32 10.62
CA ALA A 62 -23.10 13.76 9.60
C ALA A 62 -21.79 13.04 9.91
N ALA A 63 -21.52 11.95 9.19
CA ALA A 63 -20.30 11.16 9.33
C ALA A 63 -19.12 12.12 9.17
N GLY A 64 -18.29 12.16 10.21
CA GLY A 64 -17.22 13.13 10.36
C GLY A 64 -16.25 13.11 9.19
N ALA A 65 -15.80 14.31 8.83
CA ALA A 65 -14.82 14.60 7.80
C ALA A 65 -13.80 13.47 7.60
N GLU A 66 -13.83 12.87 6.41
CA GLU A 66 -12.80 11.94 5.93
C GLU A 66 -11.47 12.68 5.93
N ALA A 67 -10.66 12.36 6.94
CA ALA A 67 -9.41 13.04 7.20
C ALA A 67 -8.33 12.48 6.27
N ALA A 68 -7.46 13.35 5.77
CA ALA A 68 -6.27 12.95 5.05
C ALA A 68 -5.52 11.85 5.84
N GLY A 69 -5.06 10.81 5.14
CA GLY A 69 -4.44 9.62 5.73
C GLY A 69 -5.37 8.42 5.91
N THR A 70 -6.66 8.54 5.58
CA THR A 70 -7.61 7.41 5.57
C THR A 70 -7.37 6.52 4.36
N ASP A 71 -7.39 5.19 4.52
CA ASP A 71 -7.20 4.26 3.40
C ASP A 71 -8.41 4.21 2.48
N ALA A 72 -8.12 4.12 1.18
CA ALA A 72 -9.09 4.02 0.12
C ALA A 72 -8.87 2.72 -0.66
N TRP A 73 -9.85 1.82 -0.57
CA TRP A 73 -9.85 0.51 -1.23
C TRP A 73 -10.67 0.56 -2.51
N LEU A 74 -10.05 0.32 -3.66
CA LEU A 74 -10.74 0.38 -4.95
C LEU A 74 -11.32 -0.97 -5.35
N VAL A 75 -12.63 -1.05 -5.53
CA VAL A 75 -13.34 -2.23 -6.01
C VAL A 75 -13.76 -2.03 -7.46
N LEU A 76 -13.28 -2.89 -8.35
CA LEU A 76 -13.76 -2.98 -9.73
C LEU A 76 -15.11 -3.69 -9.77
N GLN A 77 -16.01 -3.19 -10.61
CA GLN A 77 -17.24 -3.83 -11.03
C GLN A 77 -17.43 -3.68 -12.54
N GLY A 78 -17.97 -4.70 -13.21
CA GLY A 78 -18.38 -4.59 -14.61
C GLY A 78 -18.10 -5.86 -15.40
N ARG A 79 -17.86 -5.73 -16.70
CA ARG A 79 -17.62 -6.84 -17.64
C ARG A 79 -16.41 -7.72 -17.27
N HIS A 80 -15.45 -7.16 -16.55
CA HIS A 80 -14.26 -7.86 -16.08
C HIS A 80 -14.47 -8.58 -14.75
N GLY A 81 -15.69 -8.56 -14.21
CA GLY A 81 -16.05 -9.16 -12.93
C GLY A 81 -16.10 -8.14 -11.80
N ARG A 82 -16.19 -8.64 -10.56
CA ARG A 82 -16.17 -7.84 -9.33
C ARG A 82 -15.01 -8.28 -8.44
N GLY A 83 -14.24 -7.31 -7.92
CA GLY A 83 -13.15 -7.61 -7.01
C GLY A 83 -12.34 -6.39 -6.58
N LEU A 84 -11.54 -6.56 -5.53
CA LEU A 84 -10.64 -5.51 -5.02
C LEU A 84 -9.43 -5.39 -5.95
N ILE A 85 -9.20 -4.19 -6.48
CA ILE A 85 -8.23 -3.94 -7.55
C ILE A 85 -7.22 -2.85 -7.20
N GLY A 86 -7.40 -2.12 -6.10
CA GLY A 86 -6.49 -1.03 -5.76
C GLY A 86 -6.50 -0.63 -4.29
N HIS A 87 -5.42 0.04 -3.92
CA HIS A 87 -5.23 0.72 -2.66
C HIS A 87 -4.71 2.13 -2.92
N GLY A 88 -5.09 3.04 -2.02
CA GLY A 88 -4.62 4.41 -2.00
C GLY A 88 -4.93 5.07 -0.66
N ILE A 89 -4.56 6.34 -0.54
CA ILE A 89 -4.77 7.14 0.66
C ILE A 89 -5.53 8.41 0.29
N ILE A 90 -6.52 8.79 1.11
CA ILE A 90 -7.19 10.08 0.98
C ILE A 90 -6.21 11.19 1.33
N VAL A 91 -6.03 12.16 0.43
CA VAL A 91 -5.13 13.31 0.64
C VAL A 91 -5.88 14.63 0.84
N SER A 92 -7.17 14.68 0.51
CA SER A 92 -8.02 15.83 0.80
C SER A 92 -8.36 15.91 2.29
N GLU A 93 -8.31 17.12 2.87
CA GLU A 93 -8.69 17.33 4.28
C GLU A 93 -10.20 17.20 4.53
N ARG A 94 -11.03 17.52 3.51
CA ARG A 94 -12.50 17.44 3.57
C ARG A 94 -13.07 17.19 2.17
N PRO A 95 -14.24 16.54 2.07
CA PRO A 95 -14.96 16.43 0.81
C PRO A 95 -15.40 17.80 0.28
N ALA A 96 -15.29 18.02 -1.03
CA ALA A 96 -15.63 19.27 -1.70
C ALA A 96 -16.41 19.04 -3.00
N PRO A 97 -17.29 19.97 -3.43
CA PRO A 97 -17.93 19.87 -4.73
C PRO A 97 -16.90 19.96 -5.86
N ARG A 98 -17.16 19.28 -6.99
CA ARG A 98 -16.26 19.27 -8.16
C ARG A 98 -16.09 20.70 -8.70
N ILE A 99 -14.86 21.22 -8.63
CA ILE A 99 -14.51 22.49 -9.28
C ILE A 99 -14.44 22.21 -10.79
N GLN A 100 -15.43 22.69 -11.56
CA GLN A 100 -15.32 22.70 -13.01
C GLN A 100 -14.24 23.70 -13.41
N THR A 101 -13.21 23.26 -14.14
CA THR A 101 -12.27 24.17 -14.78
C THR A 101 -13.01 24.95 -15.87
N PRO A 102 -12.83 26.28 -15.96
CA PRO A 102 -13.56 27.10 -16.92
C PRO A 102 -12.93 26.96 -18.30
N ASP A 103 -13.19 25.86 -19.02
CA ASP A 103 -12.80 25.74 -20.44
C ASP A 103 -13.64 24.72 -21.25
N SER A 104 -14.90 24.49 -20.87
CA SER A 104 -15.81 23.62 -21.64
C SER A 104 -17.17 24.24 -21.98
N ALA A 105 -17.29 25.57 -21.89
CA ALA A 105 -18.49 26.30 -22.29
C ALA A 105 -18.18 27.45 -23.28
N SER A 106 -17.56 27.15 -24.43
CA SER A 106 -17.64 28.05 -25.59
C SER A 106 -17.43 27.32 -26.93
N ALA A 107 -18.30 26.36 -27.25
CA ALA A 107 -18.40 25.84 -28.62
C ALA A 107 -19.80 25.30 -28.93
N ALA A 108 -20.85 26.10 -28.72
CA ALA A 108 -22.13 25.88 -29.38
C ALA A 108 -22.93 27.18 -29.43
N GLY A 109 -23.22 27.66 -30.65
CA GLY A 109 -24.34 28.56 -30.90
C GLY A 109 -24.04 30.02 -31.19
N ALA A 110 -23.18 30.33 -32.17
CA ALA A 110 -23.31 31.57 -32.92
C ALA A 110 -24.36 31.36 -34.03
N GLY A 111 -25.57 31.88 -33.83
CA GLY A 111 -26.64 31.81 -34.83
C GLY A 111 -27.90 32.59 -34.44
N ALA A 112 -28.02 33.79 -35.05
CA ALA A 112 -29.23 34.56 -35.34
C ALA A 112 -29.98 35.33 -34.21
N GLN A 113 -29.84 36.66 -34.31
CA GLN A 113 -30.87 37.70 -34.04
C GLN A 113 -32.14 37.40 -34.87
N ASP A 114 -33.37 37.86 -34.63
CA ASP A 114 -33.95 38.92 -33.79
C ASP A 114 -35.48 38.64 -33.70
N ASP A 115 -36.18 39.47 -32.94
CA ASP A 115 -37.63 39.74 -32.92
C ASP A 115 -38.45 39.27 -31.69
N ALA A 116 -38.79 40.28 -30.90
CA ALA A 116 -39.62 40.28 -29.70
C ALA A 116 -41.12 40.38 -30.03
N GLN A 117 -41.99 39.80 -29.18
CA GLN A 117 -43.00 40.58 -28.45
C GLN A 117 -43.65 39.81 -27.27
N PRO A 118 -44.19 40.52 -26.26
CA PRO A 118 -44.35 40.04 -24.89
C PRO A 118 -45.80 39.65 -24.54
N GLY A 119 -45.94 38.77 -23.55
CA GLY A 119 -47.16 38.69 -22.74
C GLY A 119 -47.53 37.29 -22.28
N ALA A 120 -47.21 36.94 -21.02
CA ALA A 120 -48.07 36.13 -20.14
C ALA A 120 -47.43 36.01 -18.74
N THR A 121 -48.07 36.70 -17.79
CA THR A 121 -48.26 36.36 -16.37
C THR A 121 -47.22 35.49 -15.65
N ARG A 122 -46.53 36.13 -14.70
CA ARG A 122 -45.81 35.50 -13.59
C ARG A 122 -46.74 34.56 -12.82
N ALA A 123 -46.39 33.28 -12.78
CA ALA A 123 -46.83 32.35 -11.73
C ALA A 123 -45.64 32.14 -10.80
N ASP A 124 -45.89 32.31 -9.50
CA ASP A 124 -44.92 32.28 -8.42
C ASP A 124 -44.22 30.92 -8.33
N ALA A 125 -42.98 30.86 -8.84
CA ALA A 125 -42.08 29.75 -8.59
C ALA A 125 -41.57 29.84 -7.14
N HIS A 126 -42.01 28.92 -6.30
CA HIS A 126 -41.36 28.62 -5.03
C HIS A 126 -39.87 28.34 -5.30
N PRO A 127 -38.94 28.76 -4.42
CA PRO A 127 -37.54 28.35 -4.55
C PRO A 127 -37.48 26.83 -4.33
N GLY A 128 -37.34 26.09 -5.43
CA GLY A 128 -37.09 24.66 -5.41
C GLY A 128 -35.81 24.41 -4.62
N ALA A 129 -35.89 23.53 -3.62
CA ALA A 129 -34.73 23.02 -2.92
C ALA A 129 -33.74 22.48 -3.96
N GLN A 130 -32.56 23.11 -4.06
CA GLN A 130 -31.47 22.60 -4.87
C GLN A 130 -31.16 21.18 -4.41
N ALA A 131 -31.21 20.22 -5.33
CA ALA A 131 -30.79 18.86 -5.05
C ALA A 131 -29.34 18.90 -4.52
N PRO A 132 -29.03 18.17 -3.44
CA PRO A 132 -27.70 18.18 -2.86
C PRO A 132 -26.67 17.74 -3.92
N SER A 133 -25.63 18.56 -4.10
CA SER A 133 -24.57 18.27 -5.06
C SER A 133 -23.66 17.15 -4.54
N PRO A 134 -23.16 16.27 -5.42
CA PRO A 134 -22.21 15.23 -5.03
C PRO A 134 -20.91 15.85 -4.49
N LEU A 135 -20.36 15.22 -3.46
CA LEU A 135 -19.09 15.59 -2.87
C LEU A 135 -17.97 14.71 -3.42
N TYR A 136 -16.77 15.26 -3.47
CA TYR A 136 -15.58 14.61 -3.99
C TYR A 136 -14.44 14.64 -2.98
N ILE A 137 -13.63 13.59 -2.98
CA ILE A 137 -12.35 13.50 -2.27
C ILE A 137 -11.19 13.40 -3.25
N GLN A 138 -9.98 13.71 -2.78
CA GLN A 138 -8.75 13.43 -3.51
C GLN A 138 -8.11 12.17 -2.95
N VAL A 139 -7.81 11.22 -3.81
CA VAL A 139 -7.22 9.93 -3.46
C VAL A 139 -5.91 9.77 -4.21
N ASP A 140 -4.83 9.48 -3.48
CA ASP A 140 -3.53 9.14 -4.03
C ASP A 140 -3.41 7.62 -4.06
N PHE A 141 -3.61 7.01 -5.24
CA PHE A 141 -3.52 5.56 -5.44
C PHE A 141 -2.06 5.16 -5.56
N ASP A 142 -1.57 4.35 -4.63
CA ASP A 142 -0.17 3.92 -4.54
C ASP A 142 0.05 2.47 -5.02
N ALA A 143 -1.02 1.69 -5.14
CA ALA A 143 -0.95 0.31 -5.61
C ALA A 143 -2.22 -0.09 -6.37
N LEU A 144 -2.06 -0.59 -7.60
CA LEU A 144 -3.15 -1.04 -8.47
C LEU A 144 -2.81 -2.38 -9.14
N LEU A 145 -3.81 -3.24 -9.31
CA LEU A 145 -3.71 -4.52 -10.03
C LEU A 145 -4.20 -4.38 -11.48
N PRO A 146 -3.66 -5.14 -12.44
CA PRO A 146 -4.23 -5.20 -13.79
C PRO A 146 -5.71 -5.62 -13.79
N ALA A 147 -6.50 -5.09 -14.72
CA ALA A 147 -7.89 -5.51 -14.88
C ALA A 147 -7.93 -7.00 -15.30
N GLY A 148 -8.65 -7.81 -14.53
CA GLY A 148 -8.66 -9.27 -14.63
C GLY A 148 -7.95 -9.96 -13.45
N ASP A 149 -7.00 -9.27 -12.81
CA ASP A 149 -6.21 -9.80 -11.69
C ASP A 149 -6.75 -9.34 -10.33
N GLN A 150 -7.92 -8.67 -10.30
CA GLN A 150 -8.53 -8.24 -9.05
C GLN A 150 -8.81 -9.41 -8.12
N ILE A 151 -8.69 -9.18 -6.81
CA ILE A 151 -9.01 -10.17 -5.78
C ILE A 151 -10.51 -10.48 -5.88
N PRO A 152 -10.90 -11.72 -6.23
CA PRO A 152 -12.29 -12.02 -6.55
C PRO A 152 -13.24 -11.79 -5.36
N ALA A 153 -14.47 -11.33 -5.65
CA ALA A 153 -15.51 -11.15 -4.62
C ALA A 153 -15.75 -12.41 -3.75
N SER A 154 -15.53 -13.61 -4.28
CA SER A 154 -15.63 -14.86 -3.51
C SER A 154 -14.57 -14.98 -2.43
N VAL A 155 -13.32 -14.62 -2.74
CA VAL A 155 -12.21 -14.61 -1.77
C VAL A 155 -12.44 -13.52 -0.72
N LEU A 156 -12.89 -12.34 -1.17
CA LEU A 156 -13.26 -11.25 -0.28
C LEU A 156 -14.38 -11.63 0.69
N ALA A 157 -15.42 -12.32 0.23
CA ALA A 157 -16.53 -12.75 1.08
C ALA A 157 -16.13 -13.82 2.10
N GLU A 158 -15.17 -14.68 1.76
CA GLU A 158 -14.64 -15.70 2.67
C GLU A 158 -13.75 -15.08 3.76
N THR A 159 -12.81 -14.21 3.38
CA THR A 159 -11.83 -13.64 4.30
C THR A 159 -12.36 -12.40 5.04
N VAL A 160 -13.29 -11.66 4.43
CA VAL A 160 -13.85 -10.40 4.94
C VAL A 160 -15.39 -10.47 4.94
N PRO A 161 -16.00 -11.33 5.77
CA PRO A 161 -17.45 -11.57 5.77
C PRO A 161 -18.26 -10.40 6.33
N GLY A 162 -17.60 -9.41 6.95
CA GLY A 162 -18.24 -8.21 7.52
C GLY A 162 -18.78 -7.22 6.48
N ILE A 163 -18.52 -7.45 5.19
CA ILE A 163 -18.98 -6.61 4.08
C ILE A 163 -19.81 -7.46 3.12
N ASP A 164 -20.99 -6.96 2.73
CA ASP A 164 -21.76 -7.56 1.65
C ASP A 164 -21.19 -7.13 0.30
N TRP A 165 -20.15 -7.85 -0.13
CA TRP A 165 -19.46 -7.61 -1.39
C TRP A 165 -20.34 -7.75 -2.63
N GLY A 166 -21.50 -8.43 -2.55
CA GLY A 166 -22.45 -8.54 -3.65
C GLY A 166 -23.44 -7.38 -3.69
N ALA A 167 -23.75 -6.81 -2.53
CA ALA A 167 -24.64 -5.66 -2.39
C ALA A 167 -23.94 -4.29 -2.39
N LEU A 168 -22.62 -4.24 -2.57
CA LEU A 168 -21.93 -2.96 -2.82
C LEU A 168 -22.51 -2.29 -4.07
N HIS A 169 -23.23 -1.19 -3.85
CA HIS A 169 -23.80 -0.31 -4.85
C HIS A 169 -23.66 1.13 -4.34
N GLY A 170 -23.26 2.05 -5.22
CA GLY A 170 -22.94 3.44 -4.85
C GLY A 170 -21.44 3.73 -4.88
N PRO A 171 -21.06 5.02 -4.80
CA PRO A 171 -19.71 5.44 -5.16
C PRO A 171 -18.67 5.20 -4.05
N ALA A 172 -19.12 5.13 -2.79
CA ALA A 172 -18.27 4.87 -1.62
C ALA A 172 -19.02 4.19 -0.46
N LEU A 173 -18.31 3.38 0.32
CA LEU A 173 -18.77 2.74 1.56
C LEU A 173 -17.80 2.99 2.71
N ALA A 174 -18.34 3.33 3.88
CA ALA A 174 -17.55 3.40 5.10
C ALA A 174 -17.20 2.00 5.64
N VAL A 175 -15.90 1.76 5.90
CA VAL A 175 -15.43 0.49 6.47
C VAL A 175 -15.39 0.57 8.00
N ASP A 176 -15.94 -0.46 8.65
CA ASP A 176 -15.81 -0.63 10.10
C ASP A 176 -14.32 -0.86 10.45
N PRO A 177 -13.74 -0.13 11.43
CA PRO A 177 -12.35 -0.32 11.86
C PRO A 177 -11.98 -1.77 12.22
N ALA A 178 -12.94 -2.61 12.63
CA ALA A 178 -12.69 -4.03 12.91
C ALA A 178 -12.41 -4.86 11.65
N VAL A 179 -12.85 -4.39 10.48
CA VAL A 179 -12.75 -5.09 9.19
C VAL A 179 -11.46 -4.74 8.44
N GLU A 180 -10.91 -3.55 8.71
CA GLU A 180 -9.72 -3.03 8.03
C GLU A 180 -8.47 -3.94 8.11
N PRO A 181 -8.11 -4.55 9.26
CA PRO A 181 -6.94 -5.44 9.30
C PRO A 181 -7.06 -6.64 8.37
N LEU A 182 -8.29 -7.13 8.14
CA LEU A 182 -8.54 -8.24 7.20
C LEU A 182 -8.35 -7.80 5.75
N LEU A 183 -8.78 -6.58 5.39
CA LEU A 183 -8.55 -6.01 4.06
C LEU A 183 -7.06 -5.79 3.80
N ARG A 184 -6.33 -5.22 4.77
CA ARG A 184 -4.88 -5.05 4.66
C ARG A 184 -4.15 -6.39 4.51
N GLY A 185 -4.52 -7.38 5.31
CA GLY A 185 -3.94 -8.72 5.23
C GLY A 185 -4.14 -9.35 3.85
N LEU A 186 -5.37 -9.29 3.33
CA LEU A 186 -5.69 -9.82 2.00
C LEU A 186 -4.97 -9.05 0.89
N TRP A 187 -4.89 -7.72 0.98
CA TRP A 187 -4.13 -6.91 0.03
C TRP A 187 -2.63 -7.19 0.11
N GLY A 188 -2.08 -7.48 1.29
CA GLY A 188 -0.69 -7.89 1.45
C GLY A 188 -0.38 -9.24 0.81
N GLU A 189 -1.37 -10.13 0.69
CA GLU A 189 -1.22 -11.46 0.07
C GLU A 189 -1.36 -11.41 -1.46
N PHE A 190 -2.30 -10.62 -1.98
CA PHE A 190 -2.66 -10.64 -3.41
C PHE A 190 -2.35 -9.35 -4.16
N GLY A 191 -2.03 -8.26 -3.45
CA GLY A 191 -1.74 -6.96 -4.03
C GLY A 191 -0.36 -6.90 -4.71
N PRO A 192 -0.05 -5.76 -5.36
CA PRO A 192 1.26 -5.56 -5.98
C PRO A 192 2.34 -5.61 -4.90
N VAL A 193 3.32 -6.50 -5.07
CA VAL A 193 4.50 -6.53 -4.20
C VAL A 193 5.32 -5.27 -4.52
N PRO A 194 5.61 -4.40 -3.54
CA PRO A 194 6.48 -3.26 -3.74
C PRO A 194 7.80 -3.75 -4.36
N ALA A 195 8.24 -3.09 -5.43
CA ALA A 195 9.48 -3.47 -6.10
C ALA A 195 10.61 -3.50 -5.06
N ASP A 196 11.22 -4.67 -4.88
CA ASP A 196 12.37 -4.82 -4.01
C ASP A 196 13.48 -3.91 -4.55
N PRO A 197 13.95 -2.92 -3.77
CA PRO A 197 14.93 -1.95 -4.24
C PRO A 197 16.31 -2.58 -4.46
N THR A 198 16.50 -3.86 -4.09
CA THR A 198 17.69 -4.64 -4.43
C THR A 198 17.57 -5.35 -5.78
N GLN A 199 16.39 -5.38 -6.40
CA GLN A 199 16.16 -5.94 -7.72
C GLN A 199 16.46 -4.90 -8.81
N PRO A 200 16.94 -5.34 -9.99
CA PRO A 200 17.16 -4.44 -11.11
C PRO A 200 15.85 -3.75 -11.52
N VAL A 201 15.90 -2.43 -11.66
CA VAL A 201 14.78 -1.62 -12.15
C VAL A 201 14.35 -2.13 -13.53
N PRO A 202 13.04 -2.19 -13.83
CA PRO A 202 12.53 -2.54 -15.16
C PRO A 202 13.30 -1.83 -16.28
N GLY A 203 13.76 -2.60 -17.27
CA GLY A 203 14.57 -2.09 -18.40
C GLY A 203 16.08 -2.23 -18.25
N THR A 204 16.60 -2.57 -17.07
CA THR A 204 18.05 -2.83 -16.85
C THR A 204 18.51 -4.13 -17.51
N VAL A 205 17.61 -5.10 -17.64
CA VAL A 205 17.86 -6.40 -18.25
C VAL A 205 16.80 -6.71 -19.32
N PRO A 206 17.17 -7.20 -20.51
CA PRO A 206 16.19 -7.66 -21.49
C PRO A 206 15.31 -8.76 -20.89
N ALA A 207 13.99 -8.73 -21.13
CA ALA A 207 13.07 -9.72 -20.57
C ALA A 207 13.47 -11.19 -20.89
N ALA A 208 14.09 -11.42 -22.05
CA ALA A 208 14.62 -12.71 -22.46
C ALA A 208 15.82 -13.21 -21.63
N ALA A 209 16.50 -12.34 -20.88
CA ALA A 209 17.61 -12.67 -19.99
C ALA A 209 17.17 -12.89 -18.53
N VAL A 210 15.88 -12.73 -18.22
CA VAL A 210 15.34 -12.88 -16.87
C VAL A 210 14.93 -14.33 -16.63
N THR A 211 15.42 -14.93 -15.54
CA THR A 211 14.95 -16.24 -15.05
C THR A 211 14.05 -16.01 -13.84
N ARG A 212 12.85 -16.60 -13.83
CA ARG A 212 11.96 -16.57 -12.67
C ARG A 212 12.42 -17.61 -11.66
N VAL A 213 12.65 -17.18 -10.42
CA VAL A 213 12.94 -18.05 -9.29
C VAL A 213 11.74 -17.99 -8.35
N GLU A 214 11.21 -19.13 -7.96
CA GLU A 214 10.18 -19.22 -6.93
C GLU A 214 10.81 -18.82 -5.59
N VAL A 215 10.35 -17.71 -5.02
CA VAL A 215 10.77 -17.25 -3.69
C VAL A 215 9.72 -17.64 -2.66
N ASN A 216 10.18 -17.85 -1.44
CA ASN A 216 9.31 -18.24 -0.34
C ASN A 216 8.52 -17.02 0.18
N LYS A 217 7.19 -17.15 0.34
CA LYS A 217 6.31 -16.06 0.82
C LYS A 217 6.77 -15.40 2.12
N TYR A 218 7.46 -16.15 2.99
CA TYR A 218 7.93 -15.66 4.29
C TYR A 218 9.10 -14.68 4.17
N GLU A 219 9.91 -14.78 3.10
CA GLU A 219 11.08 -13.92 2.88
C GLU A 219 10.70 -12.51 2.39
N TYR A 220 9.45 -12.32 1.97
CA TYR A 220 8.93 -11.05 1.42
C TYR A 220 7.70 -10.49 2.16
N SER A 221 7.34 -10.99 3.34
CA SER A 221 6.20 -10.45 4.09
C SER A 221 6.45 -9.00 4.53
N PRO A 222 5.72 -7.99 3.99
CA PRO A 222 5.93 -6.59 4.38
C PRO A 222 5.59 -6.36 5.85
N ASP A 223 4.60 -7.08 6.37
CA ASP A 223 4.14 -6.99 7.75
C ASP A 223 5.17 -7.54 8.72
N ALA A 224 5.70 -8.74 8.44
CA ALA A 224 6.76 -9.34 9.25
C ALA A 224 8.02 -8.46 9.22
N ARG A 225 8.35 -7.92 8.05
CA ARG A 225 9.44 -6.96 7.92
C ARG A 225 9.23 -5.72 8.79
N ARG A 226 8.06 -5.09 8.74
CA ARG A 226 7.75 -3.90 9.55
C ARG A 226 7.88 -4.20 11.05
N VAL A 227 7.35 -5.33 11.52
CA VAL A 227 7.45 -5.73 12.93
C VAL A 227 8.90 -6.00 13.34
N CYS A 228 9.66 -6.71 12.50
CA CYS A 228 11.08 -6.99 12.72
C CYS A 228 11.90 -5.69 12.83
N VAL A 229 11.76 -4.78 11.86
CA VAL A 229 12.49 -3.50 11.86
C VAL A 229 12.05 -2.61 13.02
N ALA A 230 10.76 -2.57 13.36
CA ALA A 230 10.27 -1.82 14.51
C ALA A 230 10.85 -2.33 15.85
N HIS A 231 11.07 -3.64 15.97
CA HIS A 231 11.62 -4.25 17.18
C HIS A 231 13.16 -4.16 17.25
N HIS A 232 13.85 -4.51 16.17
CA HIS A 232 15.31 -4.65 16.13
C HIS A 232 16.04 -3.38 15.65
N GLY A 233 15.32 -2.44 15.05
CA GLY A 233 15.86 -1.23 14.45
C GLY A 233 16.38 -1.43 13.02
N THR A 234 17.02 -0.38 12.48
CA THR A 234 17.49 -0.33 11.07
C THR A 234 18.98 -0.62 10.90
N SER A 235 19.68 -0.97 11.98
CA SER A 235 21.10 -1.33 11.95
C SER A 235 21.28 -2.83 11.72
N CYS A 236 22.28 -3.19 10.91
CA CYS A 236 22.63 -4.58 10.67
C CYS A 236 23.02 -5.27 11.99
N ALA A 237 22.34 -6.35 12.33
CA ALA A 237 22.64 -7.12 13.54
C ALA A 237 24.04 -7.74 13.50
N ALA A 238 24.61 -8.02 12.32
CA ALA A 238 25.96 -8.57 12.22
C ALA A 238 27.06 -7.50 12.37
N CYS A 239 27.06 -6.48 11.50
CA CYS A 239 28.16 -5.52 11.38
C CYS A 239 27.86 -4.10 11.89
N GLY A 240 26.62 -3.82 12.30
CA GLY A 240 26.20 -2.49 12.77
C GLY A 240 25.97 -1.46 11.66
N PHE A 241 26.18 -1.80 10.39
CA PHE A 241 25.94 -0.89 9.27
C PHE A 241 24.48 -0.41 9.22
N SER A 242 24.28 0.89 9.03
CA SER A 242 22.97 1.51 8.79
C SER A 242 23.00 2.22 7.44
N PHE A 243 22.02 1.90 6.59
CA PHE A 243 21.88 2.54 5.28
C PHE A 243 21.49 4.01 5.42
N GLU A 244 20.62 4.36 6.36
CA GLU A 244 20.21 5.74 6.61
C GLU A 244 21.40 6.61 7.04
N ILE A 245 22.26 6.09 7.93
CA ILE A 245 23.46 6.84 8.36
C ILE A 245 24.45 7.00 7.19
N ALA A 246 24.62 5.97 6.37
CA ALA A 246 25.62 5.98 5.30
C ALA A 246 25.17 6.71 4.02
N TYR A 247 23.88 6.65 3.69
CA TYR A 247 23.33 7.11 2.42
C TYR A 247 22.25 8.20 2.58
N GLY A 248 21.88 8.57 3.80
CA GLY A 248 20.84 9.57 4.06
C GLY A 248 19.44 9.04 3.73
N GLU A 249 18.58 9.92 3.22
CA GLU A 249 17.15 9.63 3.01
C GLU A 249 16.91 8.39 2.13
N ILE A 250 17.72 8.17 1.08
CA ILE A 250 17.58 7.01 0.19
C ILE A 250 17.87 5.68 0.89
N GLY A 251 18.54 5.71 2.05
CA GLY A 251 18.84 4.54 2.87
C GLY A 251 17.86 4.31 4.01
N LYS A 252 16.92 5.25 4.21
CA LYS A 252 15.89 5.13 5.24
C LYS A 252 15.01 3.93 4.97
N ASP A 253 14.75 3.15 6.02
CA ASP A 253 13.93 1.94 5.97
C ASP A 253 14.35 0.93 4.89
N PHE A 254 15.57 0.99 4.34
CA PHE A 254 16.01 0.10 3.25
C PHE A 254 16.42 -1.29 3.74
N ILE A 255 16.87 -1.43 4.99
CA ILE A 255 17.59 -2.62 5.45
C ILE A 255 16.82 -3.94 5.16
N PRO A 256 17.46 -4.93 4.51
CA PRO A 256 16.87 -6.26 4.33
C PRO A 256 16.67 -7.00 5.65
N VAL A 257 15.64 -7.85 5.71
CA VAL A 257 15.41 -8.78 6.84
C VAL A 257 15.80 -10.19 6.43
N HIS A 258 16.49 -10.89 7.33
CA HIS A 258 16.98 -12.23 7.13
C HIS A 258 16.20 -13.23 7.97
N HIS A 259 15.79 -14.34 7.35
CA HIS A 259 15.08 -15.42 8.02
C HIS A 259 16.05 -16.39 8.72
N LEU A 260 15.92 -16.51 10.04
CA LEU A 260 16.78 -17.35 10.88
C LEU A 260 16.40 -18.83 10.83
N VAL A 261 15.10 -19.14 10.68
CA VAL A 261 14.63 -20.52 10.55
C VAL A 261 14.88 -20.99 9.10
N PRO A 262 15.65 -22.06 8.86
CA PRO A 262 15.94 -22.54 7.51
C PRO A 262 14.69 -22.98 6.77
N ALA A 263 14.64 -22.76 5.45
CA ALA A 263 13.50 -23.13 4.61
C ALA A 263 13.09 -24.62 4.73
N SER A 264 14.04 -25.52 4.99
CA SER A 264 13.79 -26.94 5.19
C SER A 264 13.01 -27.29 6.46
N GLN A 265 12.86 -26.33 7.39
CA GLN A 265 12.13 -26.49 8.64
C GLN A 265 10.73 -25.82 8.60
N LEU A 266 10.38 -25.18 7.47
CA LEU A 266 9.11 -24.51 7.27
C LEU A 266 8.07 -25.54 6.78
N GLY A 267 7.43 -26.22 7.73
CA GLY A 267 6.32 -27.14 7.46
C GLY A 267 5.00 -26.41 7.19
N SER A 268 3.95 -27.16 6.84
CA SER A 268 2.60 -26.60 6.57
C SER A 268 1.92 -25.93 7.77
N ALA A 269 2.40 -26.19 8.99
CA ALA A 269 1.91 -25.59 10.24
C ALA A 269 2.85 -24.51 10.80
N TYR A 270 3.87 -24.09 10.04
CA TYR A 270 4.80 -23.06 10.48
C TYR A 270 4.15 -21.68 10.39
N GLU A 271 4.11 -20.97 11.51
CA GLU A 271 3.70 -19.57 11.59
C GLU A 271 4.95 -18.73 11.89
N LEU A 272 5.19 -17.72 11.06
CA LEU A 272 6.35 -16.85 11.17
C LEU A 272 6.19 -15.92 12.38
N ASP A 273 7.12 -15.95 13.34
CA ASP A 273 7.25 -14.91 14.36
C ASP A 273 8.29 -13.87 13.91
N PRO A 274 7.88 -12.64 13.53
CA PRO A 274 8.81 -11.66 12.99
C PRO A 274 9.88 -11.17 13.98
N ILE A 275 9.67 -11.37 15.29
CA ILE A 275 10.60 -10.95 16.33
C ILE A 275 11.69 -12.00 16.51
N THR A 276 11.33 -13.28 16.54
CA THR A 276 12.28 -14.37 16.80
C THR A 276 12.90 -14.97 15.54
N ASP A 277 12.18 -14.93 14.43
CA ASP A 277 12.55 -15.66 13.22
C ASP A 277 13.17 -14.75 12.16
N LEU A 278 13.08 -13.43 12.32
CA LEU A 278 13.68 -12.46 11.42
C LEU A 278 14.72 -11.60 12.14
N VAL A 279 15.72 -11.15 11.39
CA VAL A 279 16.72 -10.19 11.89
C VAL A 279 17.17 -9.22 10.79
N PRO A 280 17.36 -7.91 11.07
CA PRO A 280 17.88 -6.98 10.08
C PRO A 280 19.36 -7.27 9.75
N LEU A 281 19.68 -7.45 8.46
CA LEU A 281 21.04 -7.57 7.96
C LEU A 281 21.27 -6.64 6.77
N CYS A 282 22.45 -6.02 6.69
CA CYS A 282 22.79 -5.25 5.49
C CYS A 282 22.97 -6.17 4.28
N ALA A 283 22.84 -5.64 3.07
CA ALA A 283 22.92 -6.41 1.82
C ALA A 283 24.17 -7.31 1.74
N ASN A 284 25.32 -6.83 2.20
CA ASN A 284 26.57 -7.62 2.23
C ASN A 284 26.50 -8.77 3.25
N CYS A 285 26.08 -8.50 4.49
CA CYS A 285 25.95 -9.55 5.52
C CYS A 285 24.86 -10.56 5.17
N HIS A 286 23.78 -10.11 4.55
CA HIS A 286 22.70 -10.96 4.05
C HIS A 286 23.23 -11.94 2.99
N ALA A 287 23.93 -11.44 1.97
CA ALA A 287 24.57 -12.29 0.97
C ALA A 287 25.55 -13.29 1.60
N MET A 288 26.36 -12.85 2.58
CA MET A 288 27.31 -13.72 3.29
C MET A 288 26.63 -14.76 4.20
N ALA A 289 25.41 -14.51 4.67
CA ALA A 289 24.63 -15.50 5.41
C ALA A 289 24.31 -16.72 4.53
N HIS A 290 24.01 -16.51 3.25
CA HIS A 290 23.66 -17.56 2.29
C HIS A 290 24.84 -18.11 1.48
N HIS A 291 25.97 -17.39 1.43
CA HIS A 291 27.06 -17.74 0.53
C HIS A 291 27.72 -19.11 0.83
N GLY A 292 27.60 -20.04 -0.11
CA GLY A 292 28.28 -21.34 -0.08
C GLY A 292 27.78 -22.31 0.98
N VAL A 293 26.56 -22.12 1.50
CA VAL A 293 25.95 -22.96 2.55
C VAL A 293 24.54 -23.42 2.16
N ARG A 294 24.13 -24.59 2.65
CA ARG A 294 22.74 -25.10 2.49
C ARG A 294 21.78 -24.58 3.56
N THR A 295 22.34 -24.15 4.69
CA THR A 295 21.62 -23.57 5.82
C THR A 295 22.23 -22.20 6.07
N PRO A 296 21.42 -21.13 6.14
CA PRO A 296 21.98 -19.79 6.35
C PRO A 296 22.80 -19.71 7.64
N ARG A 297 23.90 -18.95 7.58
CA ARG A 297 24.71 -18.67 8.78
C ARG A 297 23.97 -17.73 9.72
N SER A 298 24.05 -18.04 11.01
CA SER A 298 23.56 -17.17 12.08
C SER A 298 24.36 -15.86 12.18
N VAL A 299 23.75 -14.85 12.81
CA VAL A 299 24.42 -13.57 13.13
C VAL A 299 25.71 -13.79 13.95
N ALA A 300 25.68 -14.74 14.89
CA ALA A 300 26.84 -15.07 15.71
C ALA A 300 27.99 -15.69 14.88
N GLU A 301 27.68 -16.49 13.86
CA GLU A 301 28.67 -17.00 12.92
C GLU A 301 29.26 -15.89 12.05
N LEU A 302 28.43 -15.00 11.51
CA LEU A 302 28.90 -13.84 10.73
C LEU A 302 29.85 -12.96 11.55
N ARG A 303 29.48 -12.62 12.79
CA ARG A 303 30.34 -11.85 13.70
C ARG A 303 31.67 -12.55 13.97
N ARG A 304 31.67 -13.88 14.17
CA ARG A 304 32.91 -14.67 14.33
C ARG A 304 33.79 -14.64 13.08
N ILE A 305 33.21 -14.82 11.89
CA ILE A 305 33.93 -14.76 10.62
C ILE A 305 34.57 -13.38 10.43
N MET A 306 33.81 -12.31 10.68
CA MET A 306 34.32 -10.94 10.58
C MET A 306 35.47 -10.66 11.55
N ALA A 307 35.33 -11.10 12.81
CA ALA A 307 36.37 -10.94 13.81
C ALA A 307 37.66 -11.71 13.45
N ALA A 308 37.53 -12.88 12.83
CA ALA A 308 38.65 -13.70 12.39
C ALA A 308 39.31 -13.20 11.10
N ALA A 309 38.56 -12.50 10.23
CA ALA A 309 39.05 -12.08 8.91
C ALA A 309 40.26 -11.14 9.00
N GLY A 310 40.30 -10.25 10.00
CA GLY A 310 41.49 -9.54 10.53
C GLY A 310 42.29 -8.61 9.59
N PHE A 311 42.31 -8.87 8.28
CA PHE A 311 43.15 -8.23 7.28
C PHE A 311 42.68 -8.58 5.86
N LEU A 312 42.76 -7.62 4.95
CA LEU A 312 42.65 -7.88 3.52
C LEU A 312 43.90 -8.65 3.06
N THR A 313 43.73 -9.86 2.52
CA THR A 313 44.81 -10.60 1.86
C THR A 313 45.48 -9.71 0.82
N GLY A 314 46.76 -9.38 1.03
CA GLY A 314 47.54 -8.51 0.14
C GLY A 314 47.75 -7.07 0.60
N GLN A 315 47.12 -6.61 1.69
CA GLN A 315 47.50 -5.35 2.32
C GLN A 315 48.62 -5.57 3.35
N SER A 316 49.72 -4.81 3.24
CA SER A 316 50.68 -4.67 4.34
C SER A 316 50.07 -3.77 5.41
N VAL A 317 49.85 -4.32 6.61
CA VAL A 317 49.40 -3.57 7.79
C VAL A 317 50.41 -2.46 8.05
N THR A 318 49.96 -1.21 8.17
CA THR A 318 50.89 -0.12 8.49
C THR A 318 51.42 -0.29 9.93
N PRO A 319 52.59 0.26 10.27
CA PRO A 319 53.10 0.22 11.65
C PRO A 319 52.09 0.73 12.68
N GLU A 320 51.31 1.77 12.33
CA GLU A 320 50.28 2.36 13.18
C GLU A 320 49.11 1.40 13.41
N GLN A 321 48.66 0.71 12.35
CA GLN A 321 47.60 -0.30 12.45
C GLN A 321 48.03 -1.50 13.29
N LEU A 322 49.30 -1.92 13.16
CA LEU A 322 49.85 -3.00 13.97
C LEU A 322 49.91 -2.62 15.46
N GLN A 323 50.33 -1.38 15.75
CA GLN A 323 50.34 -0.84 17.11
C GLN A 323 48.92 -0.80 17.70
N ALA A 324 47.94 -0.31 16.93
CA ALA A 324 46.55 -0.27 17.37
C ALA A 324 45.98 -1.68 17.70
N GLN A 325 46.33 -2.70 16.91
CA GLN A 325 45.94 -4.09 17.20
C GLN A 325 46.58 -4.62 18.49
N GLN A 326 47.85 -4.29 18.74
CA GLN A 326 48.54 -4.70 19.97
C GLN A 326 47.93 -4.03 21.20
N ASP A 327 47.58 -2.75 21.11
CA ASP A 327 46.95 -2.01 22.20
C ASP A 327 45.54 -2.53 22.48
N ALA A 328 44.75 -2.82 21.44
CA ALA A 328 43.43 -3.45 21.59
C ALA A 328 43.52 -4.82 22.28
N ARG A 329 44.51 -5.65 21.93
CA ARG A 329 44.74 -6.94 22.59
C ARG A 329 45.10 -6.76 24.06
N ARG A 330 45.96 -5.79 24.38
CA ARG A 330 46.37 -5.50 25.76
C ARG A 330 45.18 -5.05 26.63
N ILE A 331 44.25 -4.28 26.06
CA ILE A 331 43.02 -3.85 26.76
C ILE A 331 42.10 -5.04 27.04
N LEU A 332 41.94 -5.95 26.07
CA LEU A 332 41.10 -7.14 26.21
C LEU A 332 41.65 -8.16 27.20
N GLU A 333 42.97 -8.21 27.40
CA GLU A 333 43.65 -9.10 28.36
C GLU A 333 43.70 -8.53 29.79
N GLN A 334 43.32 -7.27 30.00
CA GLN A 334 43.33 -6.59 31.30
C GLN A 334 42.00 -6.70 32.08
N HIS A 335 40.99 -7.36 31.51
CA HIS A 335 39.66 -7.60 32.10
C HIS A 335 39.34 -9.10 32.10
#